data_AF-A0ABD5ZMG8-F1
#
_entry.id   AF-A0ABD5ZMG8-F1
#
_cell.length_a   1.000
_cell.length_b   1.000
_cell.length_c   1.000
_cell.angle_alpha   90.00
_cell.angle_beta   90.00
_cell.angle_gamma   90.00
#
_symmetry.space_group_name_H-M   'P 1'
#
loop_
_entity.id
_entity.type
_entity.pdbx_description
1 polymer ?
#
loop_
_entity_poly.entity_id
_entity_poly.type
_entity_poly.pdbx_seq_one_letter_code
_entity_poly.pdbx_strand_id
1 'polypeptide(L)'
;MSTSVDDETILDVLRSNEAPRMTTTEVTGHLPVTRGTTRTRLQRLADDGLLERTTAGNNVVWWLPEREDELDEWTAEQEAAAAAEAEADEEDADDDEESDAEAEAEGDAEADDEDAESDAETDDEDADADGDEDADADDADADDEVEVEVTEQSKSETEDGPTEVEVEAVGDDDPEVETPEEGTETRTAADREDDGDDLPDLSSDEEGLRALVAVVVALVVLFALRKLLGGGDGE
;
A
#
# COMPACT_ATOMS: atom_id res chain seq x y z
N MET A 1 12.06 2.42 -28.65
CA MET A 1 12.49 3.48 -27.70
C MET A 1 12.36 2.90 -26.32
N SER A 2 13.42 2.86 -25.52
CA SER A 2 13.34 2.32 -24.15
C SER A 2 12.60 3.33 -23.28
N THR A 3 11.32 3.09 -23.03
CA THR A 3 10.47 3.80 -22.06
C THR A 3 10.82 3.41 -20.62
N SER A 4 12.12 3.29 -20.34
CA SER A 4 12.59 3.01 -18.99
C SER A 4 12.29 4.24 -18.15
N VAL A 5 11.40 4.09 -17.18
CA VAL A 5 11.22 5.05 -16.10
C VAL A 5 12.50 5.06 -15.27
N ASP A 6 12.90 6.18 -14.70
CA ASP A 6 14.03 6.27 -13.78
C ASP A 6 13.54 6.35 -12.34
N ASP A 7 14.38 5.97 -11.38
CA ASP A 7 13.97 5.92 -9.98
C ASP A 7 13.66 7.32 -9.44
N GLU A 8 14.37 8.36 -9.91
CA GLU A 8 14.05 9.77 -9.65
C GLU A 8 12.64 10.16 -10.11
N THR A 9 12.18 9.63 -11.25
CA THR A 9 10.82 9.88 -11.75
C THR A 9 9.78 9.29 -10.80
N ILE A 10 10.04 8.13 -10.20
CA ILE A 10 9.15 7.52 -9.20
C ILE A 10 9.11 8.38 -7.92
N LEU A 11 10.27 8.86 -7.48
CA LEU A 11 10.36 9.75 -6.32
C LEU A 11 9.66 11.09 -6.57
N ASP A 12 9.78 11.66 -7.78
CA ASP A 12 9.10 12.89 -8.18
C ASP A 12 7.57 12.75 -8.15
N VAL A 13 7.04 11.61 -8.60
CA VAL A 13 5.60 11.31 -8.49
C VAL A 13 5.14 11.31 -7.03
N LEU A 14 5.90 10.70 -6.12
CA LEU A 14 5.58 10.67 -4.68
C LEU A 14 5.71 12.05 -4.01
N ARG A 15 6.67 12.88 -4.45
CA ARG A 15 6.82 14.26 -3.96
C ARG A 15 5.70 15.17 -4.45
N SER A 16 5.27 15.00 -5.69
CA SER A 16 4.25 15.84 -6.32
C SER A 16 2.82 15.46 -5.93
N ASN A 17 2.61 14.30 -5.29
CA ASN A 17 1.29 13.88 -4.86
C ASN A 17 0.82 14.68 -3.64
N GLU A 18 -0.46 15.07 -3.63
CA GLU A 18 -1.10 15.77 -2.51
C GLU A 18 -1.15 14.88 -1.26
N ALA A 19 -1.46 13.60 -1.43
CA ALA A 19 -1.40 12.62 -0.34
C ALA A 19 0.06 12.20 -0.13
N PRO A 20 0.59 12.29 1.11
CA PRO A 20 1.98 11.91 1.41
C PRO A 20 2.23 10.40 1.31
N ARG A 21 1.18 9.60 1.12
CA ARG A 21 1.22 8.13 1.00
C ARG A 21 0.54 7.68 -0.29
N MET A 22 1.13 6.71 -0.98
CA MET A 22 0.54 6.13 -2.19
C MET A 22 0.67 4.61 -2.22
N THR A 23 -0.31 3.93 -2.80
CA THR A 23 -0.21 2.50 -3.12
C THR A 23 0.55 2.28 -4.43
N THR A 24 1.09 1.08 -4.63
CA THR A 24 1.73 0.70 -5.90
C THR A 24 0.83 0.93 -7.12
N THR A 25 -0.49 0.72 -6.97
CA THR A 25 -1.45 0.92 -8.07
C THR A 25 -1.57 2.39 -8.44
N GLU A 26 -1.64 3.28 -7.46
CA GLU A 26 -1.68 4.72 -7.68
C GLU A 26 -0.40 5.22 -8.34
N VAL A 27 0.78 4.83 -7.83
CA VAL A 27 2.07 5.19 -8.44
C VAL A 27 2.14 4.70 -9.89
N THR A 28 1.69 3.49 -10.16
CA THR A 28 1.65 2.94 -11.53
C THR A 28 0.72 3.75 -12.44
N GLY A 29 -0.38 4.30 -11.92
CA GLY A 29 -1.28 5.15 -12.69
C GLY A 29 -0.63 6.42 -13.27
N HIS A 30 0.49 6.86 -12.70
CA HIS A 30 1.24 8.03 -13.16
C HIS A 30 2.41 7.70 -14.08
N LEU A 31 2.74 6.42 -14.28
CA LEU A 31 3.95 6.00 -14.97
C LEU A 31 3.61 5.10 -16.18
N PRO A 32 4.33 5.23 -17.32
CA PRO A 32 4.11 4.39 -18.49
C PRO A 32 4.80 3.02 -18.36
N VAL A 33 4.66 2.35 -17.21
CA VAL A 33 5.24 1.03 -16.92
C VAL A 33 4.22 0.10 -16.27
N THR A 34 4.49 -1.20 -16.34
CA THR A 34 3.62 -2.19 -15.70
C THR A 34 3.74 -2.13 -14.17
N ARG A 35 2.64 -2.47 -13.48
CA ARG A 35 2.57 -2.51 -12.01
C ARG A 35 3.67 -3.37 -11.38
N GLY A 36 4.01 -4.50 -12.00
CA GLY A 36 5.08 -5.38 -11.52
C GLY A 36 6.44 -4.69 -11.54
N THR A 37 6.75 -3.98 -12.62
CA THR A 37 8.00 -3.20 -12.74
C THR A 37 8.05 -2.07 -11.71
N THR A 38 6.95 -1.32 -11.54
CA THR A 38 6.83 -0.27 -10.52
C THR A 38 7.07 -0.85 -9.13
N ARG A 39 6.44 -1.98 -8.79
CA ARG A 39 6.60 -2.64 -7.49
C ARG A 39 8.05 -3.01 -7.22
N THR A 40 8.73 -3.64 -8.17
CA THR A 40 10.13 -4.05 -8.02
C THR A 40 11.05 -2.85 -7.80
N ARG A 41 10.79 -1.71 -8.46
CA ARG A 41 11.56 -0.48 -8.27
C ARG A 41 11.27 0.19 -6.94
N LEU A 42 10.01 0.31 -6.54
CA LEU A 42 9.62 0.80 -5.22
C LEU A 42 10.26 -0.06 -4.10
N GLN A 43 10.29 -1.37 -4.31
CA GLN A 43 10.94 -2.30 -3.39
C GLN A 43 12.42 -1.97 -3.24
N ARG A 44 13.14 -1.85 -4.37
CA ARG A 44 14.56 -1.49 -4.39
C ARG A 44 14.82 -0.15 -3.72
N LEU A 45 14.03 0.88 -4.02
CA LEU A 45 14.11 2.20 -3.39
C LEU A 45 13.92 2.14 -1.86
N ALA A 46 13.04 1.26 -1.38
CA ALA A 46 12.87 1.05 0.04
C ALA A 46 14.05 0.28 0.66
N ASP A 47 14.60 -0.72 -0.04
CA ASP A 47 15.81 -1.43 0.39
C ASP A 47 17.04 -0.49 0.43
N ASP A 48 17.09 0.52 -0.46
CA ASP A 48 18.08 1.60 -0.48
C ASP A 48 17.82 2.70 0.59
N GLY A 49 16.71 2.63 1.34
CA GLY A 49 16.34 3.58 2.38
C GLY A 49 15.84 4.94 1.88
N LEU A 50 15.46 5.02 0.60
CA LEU A 50 14.88 6.23 -0.01
C LEU A 50 13.36 6.30 0.15
N LEU A 51 12.72 5.16 0.42
CA LEU A 51 11.29 5.04 0.69
C LEU A 51 11.05 4.23 1.95
N GLU A 52 9.99 4.59 2.65
CA GLU A 52 9.41 3.78 3.71
C GLU A 52 8.18 3.03 3.17
N ARG A 53 7.84 1.91 3.80
CA ARG A 53 6.70 1.08 3.40
C ARG A 53 5.95 0.51 4.59
N THR A 54 4.64 0.35 4.42
CA THR A 54 3.78 -0.38 5.34
C THR A 54 2.77 -1.22 4.56
N THR A 55 2.29 -2.28 5.20
CA THR A 55 1.26 -3.14 4.64
C THR A 55 -0.07 -2.79 5.32
N ALA A 56 -1.03 -2.32 4.53
CA ALA A 56 -2.40 -2.02 4.96
C ALA A 56 -3.36 -3.00 4.27
N GLY A 57 -3.74 -4.06 4.99
CA GLY A 57 -4.52 -5.16 4.43
C GLY A 57 -3.75 -5.90 3.33
N ASN A 58 -4.32 -5.93 2.11
CA ASN A 58 -3.68 -6.55 0.94
C ASN A 58 -2.85 -5.58 0.09
N ASN A 59 -2.73 -4.31 0.51
CA ASN A 59 -2.03 -3.28 -0.23
C ASN A 59 -0.75 -2.87 0.49
N VAL A 60 0.31 -2.59 -0.29
CA VAL A 60 1.53 -1.96 0.21
C VAL A 60 1.46 -0.48 -0.09
N VAL A 61 1.61 0.32 0.97
CA VAL A 61 1.61 1.78 0.95
C VAL A 61 3.05 2.25 1.11
N TRP A 62 3.42 3.24 0.30
CA TRP A 62 4.76 3.79 0.19
C TRP A 62 4.72 5.28 0.49
N TRP A 63 5.71 5.79 1.21
CA TRP A 63 5.89 7.22 1.46
C TRP A 63 7.36 7.57 1.53
N LEU A 64 7.65 8.87 1.37
CA LEU A 64 9.00 9.41 1.48
C LEU A 64 9.30 9.70 2.96
N PRO A 65 10.45 9.26 3.50
CA PRO A 65 10.82 9.56 4.88
C PRO A 65 10.99 11.07 5.13
N GLU A 66 11.30 11.87 4.10
CA GLU A 66 11.33 13.34 4.18
C GLU A 66 9.94 13.99 4.38
N ARG A 67 8.85 13.26 4.11
CA ARG A 67 7.46 13.72 4.26
C ARG A 67 6.74 13.10 5.46
N GLU A 68 7.48 12.51 6.41
CA GLU A 68 6.88 11.87 7.58
C GLU A 68 6.10 12.88 8.45
N ASP A 69 6.61 14.10 8.62
CA ASP A 69 5.90 15.16 9.35
C ASP A 69 4.55 15.51 8.67
N GLU A 70 4.53 15.59 7.34
CA GLU A 70 3.30 15.84 6.57
C GLU A 70 2.31 14.67 6.67
N LEU A 71 2.82 13.43 6.75
CA LEU A 71 2.01 12.23 6.92
C LEU A 71 1.29 12.22 8.27
N ASP A 72 1.97 12.62 9.34
CA ASP A 72 1.37 12.75 10.67
C ASP A 72 0.26 13.81 10.68
N GLU A 73 0.50 14.98 10.08
CA GLU A 73 -0.49 16.04 9.96
C GLU A 73 -1.70 15.61 9.14
N TRP A 74 -1.46 15.00 7.97
CA TRP A 74 -2.51 14.49 7.10
C TRP A 74 -3.35 13.40 7.78
N THR A 75 -2.70 12.51 8.53
CA THR A 75 -3.40 11.45 9.29
C THR A 75 -4.26 12.05 10.39
N ALA A 76 -3.77 13.06 11.11
CA ALA A 76 -4.54 13.75 12.14
C ALA A 76 -5.75 14.50 11.55
N GLU A 77 -5.62 15.10 10.37
CA GLU A 77 -6.75 15.73 9.67
C GLU A 77 -7.82 14.70 9.29
N GLN A 78 -7.41 13.55 8.74
CA GLN A 78 -8.34 12.47 8.39
C GLN A 78 -9.06 11.89 9.60
N GLU A 79 -8.36 11.71 10.72
CA GLU A 79 -8.97 11.25 11.98
C GLU A 79 -9.95 12.29 12.54
N ALA A 80 -9.59 13.58 12.51
CA ALA A 80 -10.47 14.66 12.93
C ALA A 80 -11.71 14.79 12.04
N ALA A 81 -11.56 14.61 10.73
CA ALA A 81 -12.67 14.60 9.78
C ALA A 81 -13.61 13.42 10.04
N ALA A 82 -13.07 12.21 10.23
CA ALA A 82 -13.86 11.02 10.55
C ALA A 82 -14.60 11.17 11.89
N ALA A 83 -13.95 11.76 12.91
CA ALA A 83 -14.59 12.05 14.18
C ALA A 83 -15.72 13.08 14.02
N ALA A 84 -15.52 14.13 13.23
CA ALA A 84 -16.55 15.14 12.97
C ALA A 84 -17.78 14.55 12.23
N GLU A 85 -17.57 13.61 11.30
CA GLU A 85 -18.68 12.91 10.64
C GLU A 85 -19.44 12.00 11.61
N ALA A 86 -18.76 11.32 12.54
CA ALA A 86 -19.40 10.49 13.55
C ALA A 86 -20.29 11.32 14.50
N GLU A 87 -19.83 12.50 14.94
CA GLU A 87 -20.60 13.38 15.82
C GLU A 87 -21.82 13.99 15.11
N ALA A 88 -21.75 14.20 13.78
CA ALA A 88 -22.87 14.71 12.99
C ALA A 88 -24.00 13.67 12.81
N ASP A 89 -23.68 12.38 12.84
CA ASP A 89 -24.66 11.29 12.73
C ASP A 89 -25.47 11.12 14.04
N GLU A 90 -24.89 11.47 15.19
CA GLU A 90 -25.57 11.36 16.50
C GLU A 90 -26.62 12.46 16.74
N GLU A 91 -26.54 13.62 16.07
CA GLU A 91 -27.52 14.72 16.25
C GLU A 91 -28.84 14.52 15.48
N ASP A 92 -28.93 13.56 14.54
CA ASP A 92 -30.15 13.28 13.75
C ASP A 92 -31.02 12.17 14.38
N ALA A 93 -30.50 11.45 15.38
CA ALA A 93 -31.20 10.30 15.98
C ALA A 93 -32.27 10.66 17.05
N ASP A 94 -32.40 11.93 17.45
CA ASP A 94 -33.32 12.37 18.51
C ASP A 94 -34.63 13.03 17.99
N ASP A 95 -34.90 13.04 16.67
CA ASP A 95 -36.12 13.64 16.06
C ASP A 95 -37.10 12.60 15.44
N ASP A 96 -37.14 11.36 15.94
CA ASP A 96 -38.11 10.32 15.48
C ASP A 96 -38.84 9.59 16.63
N GLU A 97 -39.08 10.23 17.77
CA GLU A 97 -39.87 9.64 18.88
C GLU A 97 -41.37 10.07 18.92
N GLU A 98 -41.90 10.69 17.85
CA GLU A 98 -43.30 11.17 17.82
C GLU A 98 -44.10 10.71 16.57
N SER A 99 -43.84 9.52 16.05
CA SER A 99 -44.70 8.88 15.02
C SER A 99 -45.05 7.42 15.32
N ASP A 100 -45.46 7.14 16.56
CA ASP A 100 -46.20 5.92 16.90
C ASP A 100 -47.54 6.28 17.56
N ALA A 101 -48.57 6.43 16.72
CA ALA A 101 -49.94 6.09 17.07
C ALA A 101 -50.82 6.04 15.81
N GLU A 102 -51.64 4.99 15.72
CA GLU A 102 -52.83 4.85 14.86
C GLU A 102 -52.64 4.28 13.43
N ALA A 103 -52.21 3.01 13.31
CA ALA A 103 -52.54 2.20 12.13
C ALA A 103 -52.87 0.74 12.50
N GLU A 104 -53.96 0.58 13.24
CA GLU A 104 -54.65 -0.70 13.38
C GLU A 104 -55.41 -1.04 12.08
N ALA A 105 -55.43 -2.34 11.76
CA ALA A 105 -56.58 -3.07 11.22
C ALA A 105 -56.58 -3.59 9.75
N GLU A 106 -56.19 -4.87 9.66
CA GLU A 106 -56.72 -6.02 8.90
C GLU A 106 -56.74 -6.11 7.35
N GLY A 107 -56.20 -7.24 6.85
CA GLY A 107 -56.57 -7.90 5.58
C GLY A 107 -55.53 -8.99 5.27
N ASP A 108 -55.67 -10.25 5.72
CA ASP A 108 -56.54 -11.30 5.19
C ASP A 108 -56.47 -11.45 3.65
N ALA A 109 -55.57 -12.34 3.16
CA ALA A 109 -55.80 -13.24 2.02
C ALA A 109 -54.56 -14.12 1.74
N GLU A 110 -54.61 -15.34 2.30
CA GLU A 110 -54.28 -16.64 1.72
C GLU A 110 -53.56 -16.75 0.34
N ALA A 111 -52.56 -17.64 0.35
CA ALA A 111 -52.14 -18.58 -0.71
C ALA A 111 -51.47 -18.06 -2.00
N ASP A 112 -50.21 -18.42 -2.19
CA ASP A 112 -49.82 -19.24 -3.35
C ASP A 112 -48.53 -20.02 -3.05
N ASP A 113 -48.65 -21.34 -3.14
CA ASP A 113 -47.66 -22.38 -2.87
C ASP A 113 -47.14 -22.81 -4.25
N GLU A 114 -45.97 -22.31 -4.66
CA GLU A 114 -45.30 -22.70 -5.91
C GLU A 114 -43.83 -23.03 -5.59
N ASP A 115 -43.65 -24.19 -4.98
CA ASP A 115 -42.72 -25.24 -5.39
C ASP A 115 -41.72 -24.81 -6.50
N ALA A 116 -40.49 -24.48 -6.09
CA ALA A 116 -39.36 -24.26 -6.99
C ALA A 116 -38.11 -24.93 -6.43
N GLU A 117 -38.14 -26.26 -6.50
CA GLU A 117 -36.99 -27.16 -6.41
C GLU A 117 -35.87 -26.65 -7.35
N SER A 118 -34.86 -25.99 -6.79
CA SER A 118 -33.59 -25.75 -7.51
C SER A 118 -32.51 -26.58 -6.85
N ASP A 119 -32.50 -27.84 -7.30
CA ASP A 119 -31.41 -28.81 -7.24
C ASP A 119 -30.15 -28.17 -7.85
N ALA A 120 -29.29 -27.63 -6.99
CA ALA A 120 -27.96 -27.16 -7.38
C ALA A 120 -26.94 -28.12 -6.79
N GLU A 121 -26.72 -29.19 -7.54
CA GLU A 121 -25.61 -30.11 -7.40
C GLU A 121 -24.31 -29.29 -7.47
N THR A 122 -23.69 -28.99 -6.34
CA THR A 122 -22.28 -28.58 -6.31
C THR A 122 -21.45 -29.83 -6.56
N ASP A 123 -21.16 -30.05 -7.84
CA ASP A 123 -20.21 -31.02 -8.34
C ASP A 123 -18.82 -30.62 -7.80
N ASP A 124 -18.37 -31.38 -6.80
CA ASP A 124 -17.01 -31.35 -6.24
C ASP A 124 -16.09 -32.02 -7.29
N GLU A 125 -15.73 -31.28 -8.34
CA GLU A 125 -14.68 -31.71 -9.28
C GLU A 125 -13.31 -31.41 -8.67
N ASP A 126 -12.71 -32.47 -8.11
CA ASP A 126 -11.27 -32.69 -8.01
C ASP A 126 -10.55 -32.13 -9.25
N ALA A 127 -9.92 -30.97 -9.11
CA ALA A 127 -8.96 -30.45 -10.05
C ALA A 127 -7.55 -30.65 -9.48
N ASP A 128 -6.99 -31.83 -9.73
CA ASP A 128 -5.56 -32.10 -9.70
C ASP A 128 -4.84 -31.05 -10.56
N ALA A 129 -4.24 -30.05 -9.92
CA ALA A 129 -3.39 -29.06 -10.57
C ALA A 129 -1.95 -29.57 -10.68
N ASP A 130 -1.74 -30.65 -11.44
CA ASP A 130 -0.42 -30.98 -12.01
C ASP A 130 -0.31 -30.29 -13.37
N GLY A 131 -0.04 -28.98 -13.33
CA GLY A 131 0.24 -28.14 -14.50
C GLY A 131 1.75 -27.93 -14.65
N ASP A 132 2.41 -28.96 -15.18
CA ASP A 132 3.75 -28.88 -15.77
C ASP A 132 3.59 -28.13 -17.11
N GLU A 133 3.88 -26.83 -17.12
CA GLU A 133 3.85 -26.01 -18.33
C GLU A 133 5.22 -25.36 -18.55
N ASP A 134 6.06 -26.09 -19.28
CA ASP A 134 7.16 -25.55 -20.08
C ASP A 134 6.66 -24.38 -20.94
N ALA A 135 6.92 -23.15 -20.49
CA ALA A 135 6.74 -21.96 -21.32
C ALA A 135 8.02 -21.72 -22.13
N ASP A 136 8.12 -22.46 -23.23
CA ASP A 136 8.97 -22.12 -24.37
C ASP A 136 8.67 -20.69 -24.86
N ALA A 137 9.74 -20.00 -25.20
CA ALA A 137 9.76 -18.72 -25.89
C ALA A 137 9.18 -18.82 -27.31
N ASP A 138 8.35 -17.86 -27.70
CA ASP A 138 8.31 -17.14 -29.01
C ASP A 138 6.92 -16.48 -29.18
N ASP A 139 6.87 -15.13 -29.20
CA ASP A 139 5.98 -14.32 -30.06
C ASP A 139 6.31 -12.83 -29.78
N ALA A 140 7.17 -12.15 -30.54
CA ALA A 140 6.97 -11.65 -31.90
C ALA A 140 5.84 -10.59 -32.01
N ASP A 141 6.27 -9.32 -32.03
CA ASP A 141 5.75 -8.23 -32.88
C ASP A 141 4.24 -7.99 -32.97
N ALA A 142 3.78 -6.97 -32.23
CA ALA A 142 2.64 -6.16 -32.66
C ALA A 142 2.94 -4.68 -32.36
N ASP A 143 3.42 -3.97 -33.38
CA ASP A 143 3.41 -2.51 -33.45
C ASP A 143 1.96 -2.00 -33.34
N ASP A 144 1.59 -1.46 -32.17
CA ASP A 144 0.39 -0.64 -32.01
C ASP A 144 0.81 0.84 -32.04
N GLU A 145 0.75 1.42 -33.23
CA GLU A 145 1.00 2.83 -33.49
C GLU A 145 -0.22 3.65 -33.05
N VAL A 146 -0.23 4.08 -31.79
CA VAL A 146 -1.24 4.98 -31.23
C VAL A 146 -0.93 6.43 -31.64
N GLU A 147 -1.78 7.00 -32.50
CA GLU A 147 -1.75 8.41 -32.85
C GLU A 147 -2.16 9.26 -31.62
N VAL A 148 -1.17 9.82 -30.92
CA VAL A 148 -1.40 10.80 -29.85
C VAL A 148 -1.64 12.20 -30.44
N GLU A 149 -2.87 12.66 -30.30
CA GLU A 149 -3.27 14.04 -30.55
C GLU A 149 -2.66 14.97 -29.49
N VAL A 150 -1.54 15.59 -29.86
CA VAL A 150 -0.81 16.58 -29.05
C VAL A 150 -1.70 17.82 -28.89
N THR A 151 -2.16 18.06 -27.66
CA THR A 151 -2.72 19.36 -27.28
C THR A 151 -1.58 20.29 -26.89
N GLU A 152 -1.31 21.23 -27.81
CA GLU A 152 -0.35 22.31 -27.66
C GLU A 152 -0.79 23.26 -26.53
N GLN A 153 -0.23 23.22 -25.31
CA GLN A 153 -0.22 24.41 -24.45
C GLN A 153 1.05 24.54 -23.58
N SER A 154 1.68 25.70 -23.78
CA SER A 154 2.47 26.48 -22.82
C SER A 154 3.99 26.30 -22.81
N LYS A 155 4.55 27.00 -23.79
CA LYS A 155 5.87 27.63 -23.85
C LYS A 155 6.12 28.61 -22.68
N SER A 156 7.26 28.44 -22.00
CA SER A 156 8.07 29.52 -21.38
C SER A 156 9.55 29.09 -21.46
N GLU A 157 10.32 29.56 -22.45
CA GLU A 157 11.41 30.57 -22.32
C GLU A 157 12.28 30.34 -21.05
N THR A 158 13.37 29.56 -21.10
CA THR A 158 14.76 29.85 -21.55
C THR A 158 15.46 31.01 -20.84
N GLU A 159 16.36 30.68 -19.91
CA GLU A 159 17.64 31.35 -19.62
C GLU A 159 18.65 30.22 -19.26
N ASP A 160 19.49 29.77 -20.18
CA ASP A 160 20.90 30.15 -20.43
C ASP A 160 21.88 29.84 -19.29
N GLY A 161 22.75 28.85 -19.55
CA GLY A 161 23.93 28.55 -18.75
C GLY A 161 24.58 27.21 -19.16
N PRO A 162 25.65 27.19 -19.97
CA PRO A 162 26.43 25.99 -20.22
C PRO A 162 27.42 25.75 -19.07
N THR A 163 27.19 24.72 -18.25
CA THR A 163 28.27 24.13 -17.44
C THR A 163 28.84 22.94 -18.18
N GLU A 164 29.97 23.17 -18.84
CA GLU A 164 30.90 22.14 -19.28
C GLU A 164 31.37 21.32 -18.06
N VAL A 165 30.93 20.06 -17.97
CA VAL A 165 31.45 19.09 -17.01
C VAL A 165 32.30 18.09 -17.79
N GLU A 166 33.61 18.24 -17.68
CA GLU A 166 34.58 17.24 -18.12
C GLU A 166 34.48 16.02 -17.19
N VAL A 167 33.86 14.94 -17.67
CA VAL A 167 33.92 13.64 -17.00
C VAL A 167 35.21 12.93 -17.42
N GLU A 168 36.17 12.89 -16.52
CA GLU A 168 37.34 12.02 -16.64
C GLU A 168 36.87 10.55 -16.71
N ALA A 169 37.35 9.83 -17.71
CA ALA A 169 37.12 8.41 -17.87
C ALA A 169 37.73 7.66 -16.67
N VAL A 170 36.88 7.21 -15.75
CA VAL A 170 37.27 6.25 -14.71
C VAL A 170 37.41 4.87 -15.37
N GLY A 171 38.53 4.23 -15.07
CA GLY A 171 39.02 3.05 -15.75
C GLY A 171 38.11 1.83 -15.65
N ASP A 172 38.21 1.04 -16.70
CA ASP A 172 37.86 -0.38 -16.83
C ASP A 172 38.48 -1.16 -15.65
N ASP A 173 37.75 -1.28 -14.54
CA ASP A 173 38.05 -2.22 -13.46
C ASP A 173 36.96 -3.28 -13.52
N ASP A 174 37.33 -4.41 -14.12
CA ASP A 174 36.55 -5.63 -14.31
C ASP A 174 36.40 -6.32 -12.94
N PRO A 175 35.24 -6.28 -12.27
CA PRO A 175 35.07 -7.06 -11.06
C PRO A 175 34.85 -8.52 -11.47
N GLU A 176 35.86 -9.35 -11.22
CA GLU A 176 35.74 -10.81 -11.29
C GLU A 176 34.59 -11.25 -10.38
N VAL A 177 33.42 -11.51 -10.98
CA VAL A 177 32.24 -12.04 -10.31
C VAL A 177 32.52 -13.50 -9.95
N GLU A 178 32.87 -13.75 -8.69
CA GLU A 178 32.87 -15.09 -8.11
C GLU A 178 31.44 -15.64 -8.14
N THR A 179 31.24 -16.68 -8.94
CA THR A 179 30.00 -17.46 -9.00
C THR A 179 29.78 -18.17 -7.65
N PRO A 180 28.67 -17.95 -6.95
CA PRO A 180 28.36 -18.72 -5.75
C PRO A 180 28.05 -20.18 -6.15
N GLU A 181 28.83 -21.11 -5.59
CA GLU A 181 28.60 -22.55 -5.76
C GLU A 181 27.24 -22.95 -5.19
N GLU A 182 26.42 -23.56 -6.04
CA GLU A 182 25.10 -24.09 -5.72
C GLU A 182 25.20 -25.28 -4.75
N GLY A 183 24.91 -25.02 -3.47
CA GLY A 183 24.69 -26.04 -2.46
C GLY A 183 23.19 -26.33 -2.31
N THR A 184 22.67 -27.26 -3.12
CA THR A 184 21.31 -27.80 -2.94
C THR A 184 21.30 -28.76 -1.74
N GLU A 185 20.99 -28.25 -0.55
CA GLU A 185 20.68 -29.11 0.61
C GLU A 185 19.18 -29.41 0.64
N THR A 186 18.82 -30.58 0.14
CA THR A 186 17.50 -31.20 0.27
C THR A 186 17.24 -31.53 1.74
N ARG A 187 16.47 -30.67 2.43
CA ARG A 187 16.06 -30.90 3.80
C ARG A 187 14.82 -31.79 3.82
N THR A 188 15.04 -33.09 4.04
CA THR A 188 14.01 -34.12 4.23
C THR A 188 13.11 -33.76 5.41
N ALA A 189 11.83 -33.51 5.13
CA ALA A 189 10.77 -33.38 6.12
C ALA A 189 10.33 -34.78 6.58
N ALA A 190 10.90 -35.24 7.68
CA ALA A 190 10.33 -36.31 8.48
C ALA A 190 10.76 -36.03 9.92
N ASP A 191 9.84 -36.25 10.86
CA ASP A 191 10.03 -36.12 12.31
C ASP A 191 9.75 -34.71 12.88
N ARG A 192 8.45 -34.38 12.96
CA ARG A 192 7.95 -33.48 14.02
C ARG A 192 6.94 -34.27 14.84
N GLU A 193 7.47 -35.01 15.80
CA GLU A 193 6.67 -35.66 16.83
C GLU A 193 5.94 -34.59 17.64
N ASP A 194 4.66 -34.91 17.84
CA ASP A 194 3.70 -34.44 18.83
C ASP A 194 4.33 -34.07 20.19
N ASP A 195 4.80 -32.84 20.33
CA ASP A 195 4.94 -32.18 21.64
C ASP A 195 3.69 -31.32 21.83
N GLY A 196 2.83 -31.76 22.75
CA GLY A 196 1.71 -30.99 23.26
C GLY A 196 2.22 -29.77 24.04
N ASP A 197 2.63 -28.74 23.30
CA ASP A 197 2.97 -27.42 23.81
C ASP A 197 1.71 -26.79 24.44
N ASP A 198 1.71 -26.83 25.77
CA ASP A 198 1.16 -25.84 26.68
C ASP A 198 0.90 -24.50 25.96
N LEU A 199 -0.36 -24.29 25.54
CA LEU A 199 -0.77 -22.99 25.01
C LEU A 199 -0.50 -21.95 26.12
N PRO A 200 0.33 -20.93 25.87
CA PRO A 200 0.56 -19.89 26.86
C PRO A 200 -0.79 -19.26 27.19
N ASP A 201 -1.17 -19.35 28.46
CA ASP A 201 -2.35 -18.70 28.98
C ASP A 201 -2.18 -17.17 28.83
N LEU A 202 -2.79 -16.61 27.79
CA LEU A 202 -2.73 -15.17 27.46
C LEU A 202 -3.59 -14.31 28.41
N SER A 203 -3.99 -14.81 29.59
CA SER A 203 -4.95 -14.14 30.47
C SER A 203 -4.32 -13.29 31.59
N SER A 204 -3.00 -13.02 31.56
CA SER A 204 -2.37 -12.11 32.53
C SER A 204 -1.19 -11.36 31.96
N ASP A 205 -1.45 -10.23 31.29
CA ASP A 205 -0.46 -9.16 31.19
C ASP A 205 -1.11 -7.77 31.10
N GLU A 206 -1.93 -7.42 32.10
CA GLU A 206 -2.35 -6.03 32.32
C GLU A 206 -1.14 -5.11 32.64
N GLU A 207 0.00 -5.71 32.99
CA GLU A 207 1.28 -5.02 33.23
C GLU A 207 1.98 -4.57 31.93
N GLY A 208 1.88 -5.36 30.86
CA GLY A 208 2.41 -5.07 29.53
C GLY A 208 1.69 -3.89 28.88
N LEU A 209 0.37 -3.79 29.08
CA LEU A 209 -0.40 -2.65 28.58
C LEU A 209 -0.06 -1.35 29.32
N ARG A 210 0.22 -1.42 30.64
CA ARG A 210 0.71 -0.26 31.41
C ARG A 210 2.14 0.14 31.01
N ALA A 211 3.00 -0.83 30.71
CA ALA A 211 4.35 -0.56 30.21
C ALA A 211 4.31 0.15 28.84
N LEU A 212 3.43 -0.29 27.94
CA LEU A 212 3.25 0.33 26.63
C LEU A 212 2.68 1.75 26.75
N VAL A 213 1.67 1.96 27.60
CA VAL A 213 1.14 3.32 27.89
C VAL A 213 2.23 4.23 28.47
N ALA A 214 3.07 3.73 29.37
CA ALA A 214 4.17 4.51 29.94
C ALA A 214 5.21 4.93 28.89
N VAL A 215 5.52 4.07 27.92
CA VAL A 215 6.43 4.38 26.80
C VAL A 215 5.83 5.43 25.87
N VAL A 216 4.54 5.31 25.51
CA VAL A 216 3.85 6.29 24.66
C VAL A 216 3.81 7.66 25.34
N VAL A 217 3.46 7.73 26.64
CA VAL A 217 3.47 8.98 27.40
C VAL A 217 4.88 9.58 27.48
N ALA A 218 5.92 8.77 27.67
CA ALA A 218 7.30 9.24 27.68
C ALA A 218 7.71 9.84 26.32
N LEU A 219 7.32 9.22 25.20
CA LEU A 219 7.58 9.74 23.85
C LEU A 219 6.86 11.06 23.58
N VAL A 220 5.58 11.18 23.96
CA VAL A 220 4.81 12.43 23.83
C VAL A 220 5.46 13.56 24.65
N VAL A 221 5.90 13.28 25.87
CA VAL A 221 6.60 14.27 26.71
C VAL A 221 7.94 14.67 26.08
N LEU A 222 8.69 13.72 25.50
CA LEU A 222 9.97 13.99 24.85
C LEU A 222 9.79 14.80 23.57
N PHE A 223 8.73 14.54 22.79
CA PHE A 223 8.36 15.32 21.61
C PHE A 223 7.92 16.74 21.98
N ALA A 224 7.08 16.90 23.02
CA ALA A 224 6.69 18.21 23.53
C ALA A 224 7.89 19.00 24.07
N LEU A 225 8.82 18.36 24.77
CA LEU A 225 10.07 18.97 25.20
C LEU A 225 10.96 19.35 24.01
N ARG A 226 11.05 18.49 22.98
CA ARG A 226 11.81 18.81 21.77
C ARG A 226 11.22 20.01 21.02
N LYS A 227 9.89 20.11 20.93
CA LYS A 227 9.20 21.28 20.36
C LYS A 227 9.46 22.54 21.19
N LEU A 228 9.44 22.43 22.52
CA LEU A 228 9.64 23.57 23.42
C LEU A 228 11.11 24.02 23.52
N LEU A 229 12.07 23.13 23.24
CA LEU A 229 13.51 23.46 23.19
C LEU A 229 14.02 23.77 21.77
N GLY A 230 13.32 23.35 20.70
CA GLY A 230 13.80 23.43 19.31
C GLY A 230 12.98 24.29 18.34
N GLY A 231 11.78 24.75 18.70
CA GLY A 231 10.87 25.47 17.80
C GLY A 231 11.09 26.99 17.75
N GLY A 232 12.32 27.41 17.51
CA GLY A 232 12.72 28.82 17.42
C GLY A 232 13.51 29.17 16.15
N ASP A 233 13.19 28.58 15.02
CA ASP A 233 13.70 28.94 13.69
C ASP A 233 12.61 28.55 12.68
N GLY A 234 12.05 29.39 11.83
CA GLY A 234 12.21 30.80 11.54
C GLY A 234 11.04 31.19 10.61
N GLU A 235 10.63 32.45 10.74
CA GLU A 235 9.65 33.15 9.89
C GLU A 235 10.01 33.16 8.39
#